data_AF-A0A7S4JYW2-F1
#
_entry.id   AF-A0A7S4JYW2-F1
#
_cell.length_a   1.000
_cell.length_b   1.000
_cell.length_c   1.000
_cell.angle_alpha   90.00
_cell.angle_beta   90.00
_cell.angle_gamma   90.00
#
_symmetry.space_group_name_H-M   'P 1'
#
loop_
_entity.id
_entity.type
_entity.pdbx_description
1 polymer ?
#
loop_
_entity_poly.entity_id
_entity_poly.type
_entity_poly.pdbx_seq_one_letter_code
_entity_poly.pdbx_strand_id
1 'polypeptide(L)'
;VKTALQADMKRGRGFDVTRFPGREHQCQQIYELLDEEELCLPLLVHGPCGGGKSSIVRSIVEHFQIPTAYIDCVASPSDRSIYESILNQLAQHTPSTSSNFMNWSQCSTPATFIASMRQIARARRGRLCIILDKAERLGRNVAWLQTLLSVSVLCEEFAVNIIFVAATAFPDESISQWTPMADFSCMLRVYFPGYTQPQLMSVIKRDACNVVARAKNMKTRPNHTPRAFDDVGGTHRLHARTPVLGPASSPQPVPLMVSADLAAAFEEFTCTFVNFFSAVCRDTH
;
A
#
# COMPACT_ATOMS: atom_id res chain seq x y z
N VAL A 1 26.60 14.35 0.52
CA VAL A 1 25.22 13.82 0.37
C VAL A 1 24.87 12.79 1.47
N LYS A 2 25.60 11.68 1.65
CA LYS A 2 25.41 10.75 2.80
C LYS A 2 25.49 11.42 4.19
N THR A 3 26.25 12.50 4.31
CA THR A 3 26.49 13.25 5.55
C THR A 3 25.35 14.18 5.99
N ALA A 4 24.48 14.63 5.07
CA ALA A 4 23.35 15.51 5.41
C ALA A 4 22.19 14.70 6.01
N LEU A 5 21.90 13.54 5.42
CA LEU A 5 20.88 12.60 5.89
C LEU A 5 21.17 12.05 7.30
N GLN A 6 22.44 11.74 7.60
CA GLN A 6 22.87 11.35 8.95
C GLN A 6 22.80 12.51 9.96
N ALA A 7 22.90 13.76 9.50
CA ALA A 7 22.81 14.94 10.36
C ALA A 7 21.36 15.30 10.70
N ASP A 8 20.41 15.09 9.79
CA ASP A 8 18.98 15.30 10.07
C ASP A 8 18.34 14.12 10.83
N MET A 9 18.85 12.90 10.68
CA MET A 9 18.55 11.79 11.61
C MET A 9 18.96 12.15 13.06
N LYS A 10 20.02 12.93 13.27
CA LYS A 10 20.43 13.41 14.60
C LYS A 10 19.54 14.52 15.17
N ARG A 11 18.69 15.15 14.36
CA ARG A 11 17.75 16.21 14.79
C ARG A 11 16.34 15.68 15.12
N GLY A 12 16.10 14.37 15.05
CA GLY A 12 14.82 13.76 15.43
C GLY A 12 13.67 13.97 14.44
N ARG A 13 13.94 14.49 13.23
CA ARG A 13 12.95 14.72 12.15
C ARG A 13 13.20 13.88 10.89
N GLY A 14 14.16 12.96 10.90
CA GLY A 14 14.49 12.15 9.73
C GLY A 14 13.51 10.99 9.51
N PHE A 15 13.08 10.80 8.27
CA PHE A 15 12.37 9.59 7.85
C PHE A 15 13.31 8.36 7.92
N ASP A 16 12.85 7.28 8.55
CA ASP A 16 13.65 6.07 8.69
C ASP A 16 13.71 5.28 7.38
N VAL A 17 14.73 5.58 6.57
CA VAL A 17 15.02 4.89 5.31
C VAL A 17 15.48 3.45 5.49
N THR A 18 15.92 3.04 6.69
CA THR A 18 16.42 1.67 6.93
C THR A 18 15.32 0.62 6.78
N ARG A 19 14.05 1.04 6.94
CA ARG A 19 12.88 0.24 6.63
C ARG A 19 12.76 -0.12 5.16
N PHE A 20 13.50 0.51 4.25
CA PHE A 20 13.40 0.29 2.80
C PHE A 20 14.77 0.04 2.15
N PRO A 21 15.36 -1.15 2.33
CA PRO A 21 16.68 -1.49 1.78
C PRO A 21 16.75 -1.29 0.26
N GLY A 22 17.76 -0.57 -0.21
CA GLY A 22 17.98 -0.33 -1.64
C GLY A 22 17.04 0.71 -2.26
N ARG A 23 16.31 1.47 -1.43
CA ARG A 23 15.39 2.55 -1.85
C ARG A 23 15.73 3.89 -1.21
N GLU A 24 16.94 4.03 -0.68
CA GLU A 24 17.37 5.21 0.08
C GLU A 24 17.26 6.48 -0.78
N HIS A 25 17.67 6.40 -2.05
CA HIS A 25 17.59 7.51 -2.99
C HIS A 25 16.14 7.92 -3.28
N GLN A 26 15.26 6.95 -3.60
CA GLN A 26 13.87 7.25 -3.90
C GLN A 26 13.11 7.78 -2.67
N CYS A 27 13.40 7.22 -1.48
CA CYS A 27 12.84 7.72 -0.24
C CYS A 27 13.24 9.18 0.00
N GLN A 28 14.53 9.50 -0.21
CA GLN A 28 15.03 10.86 -0.03
C GLN A 28 14.38 11.83 -1.02
N GLN A 29 14.29 11.47 -2.30
CA GLN A 29 13.63 12.33 -3.30
C GLN A 29 12.16 12.61 -2.94
N ILE A 30 11.39 11.58 -2.58
CA ILE A 30 9.99 11.77 -2.20
C ILE A 30 9.89 12.60 -0.91
N TYR A 31 10.78 12.36 0.05
CA TYR A 31 10.82 13.12 1.30
C TYR A 31 11.08 14.60 1.02
N GLU A 32 12.13 14.95 0.28
CA GLU A 32 12.49 16.33 -0.08
C GLU A 32 11.34 17.03 -0.83
N LEU A 33 10.74 16.36 -1.82
CA LEU A 33 9.61 16.93 -2.57
C LEU A 33 8.36 17.16 -1.70
N LEU A 34 8.19 16.39 -0.62
CA LEU A 34 7.08 16.55 0.31
C LEU A 34 7.42 17.44 1.50
N ASP A 35 8.69 17.68 1.83
CA ASP A 35 9.08 18.61 2.90
C ASP A 35 8.84 20.07 2.47
N GLU A 36 8.95 20.35 1.17
CA GLU A 36 8.62 21.65 0.58
C GLU A 36 7.10 21.89 0.55
N GLU A 37 6.55 22.54 1.59
CA GLU A 37 5.10 22.78 1.72
C GLU A 37 4.48 23.58 0.57
N GLU A 38 5.24 24.51 -0.01
CA GLU A 38 4.80 25.33 -1.15
C GLU A 38 4.76 24.53 -2.47
N LEU A 39 5.43 23.37 -2.51
CA LEU A 39 5.51 22.52 -3.69
C LEU A 39 4.32 21.54 -3.77
N CYS A 40 3.20 22.02 -4.30
CA CYS A 40 1.99 21.21 -4.51
C CYS A 40 1.83 20.71 -5.96
N LEU A 41 2.94 20.51 -6.67
CA LEU A 41 2.90 19.94 -8.02
C LEU A 41 2.52 18.45 -7.97
N PRO A 42 1.74 17.95 -8.95
CA PRO A 42 1.46 16.53 -9.05
C PRO A 42 2.75 15.69 -9.12
N LEU A 43 2.83 14.64 -8.31
CA LEU A 43 3.97 13.74 -8.26
C LEU A 43 3.62 12.39 -8.86
N LEU A 44 4.40 11.94 -9.83
CA LEU A 44 4.34 10.58 -10.38
C LEU A 44 5.48 9.73 -9.81
N VAL A 45 5.10 8.69 -9.07
CA VAL A 45 6.00 7.65 -8.59
C VAL A 45 5.80 6.40 -9.42
N HIS A 46 6.76 6.08 -10.30
CA HIS A 46 6.59 5.03 -11.30
C HIS A 46 7.74 4.03 -11.36
N GLY A 47 7.49 2.85 -11.92
CA GLY A 47 8.46 1.79 -12.12
C GLY A 47 7.86 0.40 -11.91
N PRO A 48 8.61 -0.70 -12.07
CA PRO A 48 8.06 -2.05 -12.06
C PRO A 48 7.23 -2.40 -10.82
N CYS A 49 6.30 -3.33 -10.99
CA CYS A 49 5.54 -3.93 -9.89
C CYS A 49 6.47 -4.55 -8.85
N GLY A 50 6.05 -4.58 -7.58
CA GLY A 50 6.88 -5.13 -6.50
C GLY A 50 8.04 -4.25 -6.03
N GLY A 51 8.25 -3.06 -6.61
CA GLY A 51 9.31 -2.13 -6.21
C GLY A 51 9.17 -1.48 -4.82
N GLY A 52 8.05 -1.70 -4.11
CA GLY A 52 7.78 -1.11 -2.79
C GLY A 52 7.21 0.32 -2.82
N LYS A 53 6.92 0.87 -4.00
CA LYS A 53 6.44 2.25 -4.22
C LYS A 53 5.32 2.66 -3.27
N SER A 54 4.19 1.94 -3.29
CA SER A 54 3.01 2.27 -2.50
C SER A 54 3.27 2.22 -0.99
N SER A 55 4.16 1.32 -0.53
CA SER A 55 4.54 1.26 0.89
C SER A 55 5.43 2.43 1.29
N ILE A 56 6.34 2.87 0.42
CA ILE A 56 7.26 3.99 0.71
C ILE A 56 6.49 5.30 0.72
N VAL A 57 5.70 5.57 -0.33
CA VAL A 57 4.87 6.78 -0.42
C VAL A 57 3.96 6.88 0.79
N ARG A 58 3.26 5.80 1.16
CA ARG A 58 2.40 5.78 2.34
C ARG A 58 3.18 6.10 3.62
N SER A 59 4.31 5.41 3.85
CA SER A 59 5.11 5.65 5.06
C SER A 59 5.66 7.07 5.15
N ILE A 60 6.06 7.69 4.04
CA ILE A 60 6.56 9.08 4.04
C ILE A 60 5.41 10.05 4.33
N VAL A 61 4.27 9.89 3.67
CA VAL A 61 3.10 10.76 3.89
C VAL A 61 2.58 10.63 5.33
N GLU A 62 2.57 9.41 5.88
CA GLU A 62 2.26 9.14 7.30
C GLU A 62 3.26 9.82 8.25
N HIS A 63 4.55 9.83 7.90
CA HIS A 63 5.60 10.50 8.69
C HIS A 63 5.37 12.00 8.81
N PHE A 64 4.93 12.66 7.73
CA PHE A 64 4.53 14.06 7.75
C PHE A 64 3.15 14.32 8.39
N GLN A 65 2.43 13.27 8.80
CA GLN A 65 1.10 13.35 9.42
C GLN A 65 0.06 14.12 8.58
N ILE A 66 0.18 14.05 7.25
CA ILE A 66 -0.71 14.78 6.34
C ILE A 66 -2.05 14.02 6.26
N PRO A 67 -3.20 14.70 6.44
CA PRO A 67 -4.50 14.12 6.14
C PRO A 67 -4.56 13.61 4.70
N THR A 68 -4.76 12.31 4.55
CA THR A 68 -4.55 11.63 3.27
C THR A 68 -5.75 10.79 2.86
N ALA A 69 -6.12 10.86 1.59
CA ALA A 69 -6.95 9.86 0.94
C ALA A 69 -6.08 8.91 0.13
N TYR A 70 -6.18 7.62 0.40
CA TYR A 70 -5.54 6.57 -0.36
C TYR A 70 -6.58 5.83 -1.20
N ILE A 71 -6.40 5.85 -2.52
CA ILE A 71 -7.31 5.22 -3.47
C ILE A 71 -6.57 4.12 -4.22
N ASP A 72 -7.13 2.90 -4.18
CA ASP A 72 -6.75 1.84 -5.11
C ASP A 72 -7.58 2.00 -6.39
N CYS A 73 -6.93 2.42 -7.47
CA CYS A 73 -7.57 2.68 -8.75
C CYS A 73 -8.11 1.42 -9.42
N VAL A 74 -7.64 0.22 -9.03
CA VAL A 74 -8.22 -1.05 -9.51
C VAL A 74 -9.55 -1.35 -8.82
N ALA A 75 -9.65 -1.03 -7.53
CA ALA A 75 -10.85 -1.30 -6.74
C ALA A 75 -11.98 -0.29 -6.98
N SER A 76 -11.69 0.81 -7.68
CA SER A 76 -12.60 1.95 -7.88
C SER A 76 -13.07 1.99 -9.34
N PRO A 77 -14.22 1.39 -9.68
CA PRO A 77 -14.62 1.14 -11.06
C PRO A 77 -15.09 2.39 -11.84
N SER A 78 -15.27 3.53 -11.17
CA SER A 78 -15.77 4.76 -11.79
C SER A 78 -15.18 6.03 -11.19
N ASP A 79 -15.10 7.09 -11.98
CA ASP A 79 -14.68 8.43 -11.57
C ASP A 79 -15.44 8.93 -10.34
N ARG A 80 -16.76 8.70 -10.33
CA ARG A 80 -17.64 9.02 -9.19
C ARG A 80 -17.22 8.31 -7.92
N SER A 81 -16.96 7.00 -7.99
CA SER A 81 -16.52 6.22 -6.82
C SER A 81 -15.19 6.71 -6.27
N ILE A 82 -14.28 7.17 -7.14
CA ILE A 82 -13.00 7.75 -6.71
C ILE A 82 -13.24 9.07 -5.98
N TYR A 83 -14.01 10.00 -6.56
CA TYR A 83 -14.31 11.27 -5.90
C TYR A 83 -14.98 11.08 -4.53
N GLU A 84 -16.02 10.26 -4.45
CA GLU A 84 -16.72 10.00 -3.21
C GLU A 84 -15.80 9.35 -2.16
N SER A 85 -14.94 8.41 -2.57
CA SER A 85 -13.96 7.78 -1.67
C SER A 85 -12.91 8.78 -1.15
N ILE A 86 -12.39 9.65 -2.03
CA ILE A 86 -11.45 10.72 -1.63
C ILE A 86 -12.11 11.62 -0.58
N LEU A 87 -13.31 12.13 -0.88
CA LEU A 87 -14.02 13.05 0.00
C LEU A 87 -14.37 12.39 1.35
N ASN A 88 -14.82 11.13 1.34
CA ASN A 88 -15.09 10.38 2.57
C ASN A 88 -13.84 10.26 3.45
N GLN A 89 -12.71 9.83 2.88
CA GLN A 89 -11.45 9.69 3.63
C GLN A 89 -10.93 11.03 4.15
N LEU A 90 -10.93 12.08 3.31
CA LEU A 90 -10.53 13.43 3.69
C LEU A 90 -11.54 14.13 4.62
N ALA A 91 -12.77 13.65 4.75
CA ALA A 91 -13.70 14.11 5.77
C ALA A 91 -13.63 13.27 7.05
N GLN A 92 -12.86 12.16 7.08
CA GLN A 92 -12.96 11.10 8.10
C GLN A 92 -14.41 10.58 8.28
N HIS A 93 -15.16 10.55 7.18
CA HIS A 93 -16.52 10.05 7.14
C HIS A 93 -16.54 8.59 6.72
N THR A 94 -17.15 7.75 7.54
CA THR A 94 -17.41 6.35 7.21
C THR A 94 -18.91 6.16 7.05
N PRO A 95 -19.40 5.79 5.84
CA PRO A 95 -20.79 5.44 5.65
C PRO A 95 -21.21 4.34 6.62
N SER A 96 -22.21 4.63 7.45
CA SER A 96 -22.65 3.74 8.52
C SER A 96 -24.17 3.73 8.63
N THR A 97 -24.72 2.81 9.41
CA THR A 97 -26.16 2.70 9.60
C THR A 97 -26.77 3.99 10.15
N SER A 98 -26.04 4.72 11.02
CA SER A 98 -26.48 6.01 11.57
C SER A 98 -26.50 7.12 10.51
N SER A 99 -25.73 7.00 9.43
CA SER A 99 -25.73 7.92 8.29
C SER A 99 -26.55 7.40 7.10
N ASN A 100 -27.42 6.40 7.29
CA ASN A 100 -28.14 5.72 6.22
C ASN A 100 -27.23 5.23 5.07
N PHE A 101 -25.98 4.86 5.39
CA PHE A 101 -24.93 4.51 4.43
C PHE A 101 -24.65 5.58 3.36
N MET A 102 -25.01 6.84 3.62
CA MET A 102 -24.72 7.94 2.71
C MET A 102 -23.25 8.35 2.75
N ASN A 103 -22.74 8.75 1.58
CA ASN A 103 -21.44 9.39 1.44
C ASN A 103 -21.46 10.81 2.04
N TRP A 104 -20.28 11.34 2.34
CA TRP A 104 -20.11 12.69 2.88
C TRP A 104 -20.67 13.76 1.91
N SER A 105 -20.47 13.55 0.61
CA SER A 105 -21.04 14.36 -0.46
C SER A 105 -21.37 13.48 -1.65
N GLN A 106 -22.52 13.74 -2.29
CA GLN A 106 -22.86 13.14 -3.58
C GLN A 106 -22.13 13.91 -4.67
N CYS A 107 -20.98 13.39 -5.10
CA CYS A 107 -20.09 14.08 -6.02
C CYS A 107 -20.09 13.38 -7.39
N SER A 108 -20.83 13.94 -8.36
CA SER A 108 -20.94 13.39 -9.72
C SER A 108 -20.17 14.17 -10.78
N THR A 109 -19.73 15.40 -10.49
CA THR A 109 -19.01 16.26 -11.46
C THR A 109 -17.69 16.78 -10.88
N PRO A 110 -16.69 17.09 -11.73
CA PRO A 110 -15.45 17.76 -11.30
C PRO A 110 -15.69 19.05 -10.50
N ALA A 111 -16.65 19.88 -10.90
CA ALA A 111 -16.96 21.13 -10.20
C ALA A 111 -17.46 20.87 -8.77
N THR A 112 -18.36 19.89 -8.61
CA THR A 112 -18.86 19.49 -7.27
C THR A 112 -17.75 18.88 -6.40
N PHE A 113 -16.79 18.19 -7.02
CA PHE A 113 -15.61 17.64 -6.34
C PHE A 113 -14.73 18.74 -5.77
N ILE A 114 -14.34 19.72 -6.61
CA ILE A 114 -13.49 20.85 -6.19
C ILE A 114 -14.19 21.69 -5.11
N ALA A 115 -15.49 21.96 -5.25
CA ALA A 115 -16.24 22.68 -4.22
C ALA A 115 -16.23 21.95 -2.87
N SER A 116 -16.44 20.62 -2.90
CA SER A 116 -16.37 19.74 -1.72
C SER A 116 -14.98 19.70 -1.10
N MET A 117 -13.93 19.58 -1.92
CA MET A 117 -12.53 19.61 -1.50
C MET A 117 -12.19 20.92 -0.77
N ARG A 118 -12.59 22.07 -1.33
CA ARG A 118 -12.38 23.38 -0.70
C ARG A 118 -13.08 23.48 0.66
N GLN A 119 -14.28 22.90 0.81
CA GLN A 119 -14.97 22.86 2.10
C GLN A 119 -14.20 22.04 3.14
N ILE A 120 -13.69 20.86 2.76
CA ILE A 120 -12.89 20.01 3.65
C ILE A 120 -11.58 20.71 4.03
N ALA A 121 -10.89 21.31 3.05
CA ALA A 121 -9.62 21.99 3.27
C ALA A 121 -9.75 23.17 4.25
N ARG A 122 -10.83 23.96 4.14
CA ARG A 122 -11.19 25.03 5.10
C ARG A 122 -11.37 24.51 6.52
N ALA A 123 -12.02 23.36 6.66
CA ALA A 123 -12.30 22.76 7.97
C ALA A 123 -11.03 22.20 8.63
N ARG A 124 -10.13 21.61 7.85
CA ARG A 124 -8.94 20.93 8.38
C ARG A 124 -7.75 21.83 8.68
N ARG A 125 -7.66 23.01 8.04
CA ARG A 125 -6.54 23.96 8.17
C ARG A 125 -5.18 23.28 7.99
N GLY A 126 -4.71 23.21 6.75
CA GLY A 126 -3.38 22.68 6.44
C GLY A 126 -3.35 21.93 5.12
N ARG A 127 -2.28 21.17 4.92
CA ARG A 127 -2.04 20.41 3.70
C ARG A 127 -2.89 19.16 3.63
N LEU A 128 -3.39 18.83 2.45
CA LEU A 128 -4.07 17.57 2.16
C LEU A 128 -3.25 16.74 1.16
N CYS A 129 -3.35 15.42 1.23
CA CYS A 129 -2.72 14.53 0.26
C CYS A 129 -3.73 13.56 -0.36
N ILE A 130 -3.65 13.37 -1.67
CA ILE A 130 -4.39 12.36 -2.42
C ILE A 130 -3.37 11.41 -3.03
N ILE A 131 -3.45 10.12 -2.69
CA ILE A 131 -2.62 9.07 -3.26
C ILE A 131 -3.50 8.19 -4.16
N LEU A 132 -3.16 8.13 -5.44
CA LEU A 132 -3.82 7.29 -6.44
C LEU A 132 -2.89 6.13 -6.79
N ASP A 133 -3.14 4.96 -6.21
CA ASP A 133 -2.33 3.77 -6.38
C ASP A 133 -2.80 2.94 -7.58
N LYS A 134 -1.84 2.36 -8.31
CA LYS A 134 -2.07 1.68 -9.60
C LYS A 134 -2.70 2.62 -10.62
N ALA A 135 -2.19 3.84 -10.68
CA ALA A 135 -2.74 4.92 -11.49
C ALA A 135 -2.77 4.61 -12.99
N GLU A 136 -1.99 3.64 -13.48
CA GLU A 136 -2.07 3.14 -14.86
C GLU A 136 -3.46 2.57 -15.23
N ARG A 137 -4.30 2.32 -14.22
CA ARG A 137 -5.68 1.85 -14.36
C ARG A 137 -6.72 2.98 -14.35
N LEU A 138 -6.31 4.22 -14.09
CA LEU A 138 -7.21 5.36 -14.15
C LEU A 138 -7.80 5.47 -15.57
N GLY A 139 -9.11 5.69 -15.60
CA GLY A 139 -9.95 5.53 -16.78
C GLY A 139 -9.73 6.57 -17.88
N ARG A 140 -10.39 6.32 -19.00
CA ARG A 140 -10.36 7.05 -20.29
C ARG A 140 -10.92 8.49 -20.25
N ASN A 141 -11.31 8.99 -19.07
CA ASN A 141 -11.95 10.29 -18.94
C ASN A 141 -10.91 11.40 -18.75
N VAL A 142 -10.59 12.06 -19.87
CA VAL A 142 -9.59 13.13 -19.95
C VAL A 142 -9.94 14.31 -19.02
N ALA A 143 -11.21 14.71 -18.95
CA ALA A 143 -11.64 15.86 -18.15
C ALA A 143 -11.45 15.61 -16.64
N TRP A 144 -11.69 14.38 -16.20
CA TRP A 144 -11.48 13.95 -14.83
C TRP A 144 -10.00 14.00 -14.43
N LEU A 145 -9.15 13.48 -15.29
CA LEU A 145 -7.70 13.46 -15.10
C LEU A 145 -7.10 14.87 -15.07
N GLN A 146 -7.53 15.75 -15.98
CA GLN A 146 -7.16 17.18 -15.95
C GLN A 146 -7.54 17.84 -14.64
N THR A 147 -8.74 17.53 -14.14
CA THR A 147 -9.20 18.04 -12.85
C THR A 147 -8.23 17.65 -11.75
N LEU A 148 -7.85 16.37 -11.67
CA LEU A 148 -6.90 15.86 -10.69
C LEU A 148 -5.52 16.51 -10.78
N LEU A 149 -4.95 16.60 -11.98
CA LEU A 149 -3.66 17.27 -12.21
C LEU A 149 -3.71 18.74 -11.81
N SER A 150 -4.89 19.37 -11.94
CA SER A 150 -5.10 20.77 -11.62
C SER A 150 -5.62 20.98 -10.20
N VAL A 151 -5.83 19.95 -9.36
CA VAL A 151 -6.46 20.10 -8.04
C VAL A 151 -5.71 21.11 -7.16
N SER A 152 -4.38 21.12 -7.19
CA SER A 152 -3.58 22.06 -6.41
C SER A 152 -3.79 23.51 -6.83
N VAL A 153 -3.95 23.76 -8.13
CA VAL A 153 -4.29 25.09 -8.67
C VAL A 153 -5.76 25.42 -8.40
N LEU A 154 -6.67 24.49 -8.65
CA LEU A 154 -8.10 24.67 -8.41
C LEU A 154 -8.43 24.84 -6.91
N CYS A 155 -7.52 24.45 -6.02
CA CYS A 155 -7.63 24.66 -4.58
C CYS A 155 -6.60 25.67 -4.06
N GLU A 156 -6.21 26.68 -4.85
CA GLU A 156 -5.20 27.73 -4.56
C GLU A 156 -5.15 28.27 -3.10
N GLU A 157 -6.27 28.32 -2.39
CA GLU A 157 -6.33 28.70 -0.96
C GLU A 157 -5.66 27.68 -0.02
N PHE A 158 -5.36 26.46 -0.48
CA PHE A 158 -4.93 25.32 0.32
C PHE A 158 -3.87 24.47 -0.40
N ALA A 159 -2.87 24.02 0.35
CA ALA A 159 -1.89 23.06 -0.15
C ALA A 159 -2.55 21.67 -0.35
N VAL A 160 -2.66 21.22 -1.60
CA VAL A 160 -3.15 19.87 -1.92
C VAL A 160 -2.13 19.14 -2.78
N ASN A 161 -1.48 18.13 -2.22
CA ASN A 161 -0.57 17.26 -2.96
C ASN A 161 -1.33 16.10 -3.56
N ILE A 162 -1.08 15.84 -4.85
CA ILE A 162 -1.57 14.64 -5.52
C ILE A 162 -0.39 13.77 -5.94
N ILE A 163 -0.43 12.50 -5.55
CA ILE A 163 0.62 11.51 -5.82
C ILE A 163 0.01 10.35 -6.60
N PHE A 164 0.49 10.14 -7.82
CA PHE A 164 0.17 9.00 -8.65
C PHE A 164 1.24 7.93 -8.44
N VAL A 165 0.83 6.72 -8.07
CA VAL A 165 1.73 5.56 -7.98
C VAL A 165 1.38 4.61 -9.12
N ALA A 166 2.33 4.37 -10.03
CA ALA A 166 2.07 3.62 -11.26
C ALA A 166 3.14 2.57 -11.59
N ALA A 167 2.78 1.55 -12.37
CA ALA A 167 3.74 0.59 -12.91
C ALA A 167 4.62 1.19 -14.03
N THR A 168 4.08 2.14 -14.79
CA THR A 168 4.75 2.79 -15.93
C THR A 168 4.68 4.32 -15.81
N ALA A 169 5.51 5.02 -16.59
CA ALA A 169 5.45 6.48 -16.63
C ALA A 169 4.23 6.98 -17.44
N PHE A 170 3.72 8.17 -17.13
CA PHE A 170 2.79 8.90 -18.00
C PHE A 170 3.53 9.96 -18.84
N PRO A 171 3.06 10.27 -20.06
CA PRO A 171 2.43 9.35 -20.99
C PRO A 171 3.47 8.32 -21.48
N ASP A 172 3.11 7.04 -21.48
CA ASP A 172 3.85 6.01 -22.21
C ASP A 172 3.22 5.93 -23.61
N GLU A 173 4.03 5.94 -24.67
CA GLU A 173 3.55 5.87 -26.06
C GLU A 173 2.73 4.59 -26.33
N SER A 174 2.97 3.53 -25.55
CA SER A 174 2.16 2.30 -25.57
C SER A 174 0.72 2.52 -25.09
N ILE A 175 0.48 3.60 -24.35
CA ILE A 175 -0.82 4.00 -23.81
C ILE A 175 -1.31 5.21 -24.60
N SER A 176 -1.76 4.95 -25.84
CA SER A 176 -2.36 5.89 -26.81
C SER A 176 -3.51 6.77 -26.31
N GLN A 177 -3.92 6.58 -25.06
CA GLN A 177 -5.02 7.24 -24.36
C GLN A 177 -4.58 8.56 -23.71
N TRP A 178 -3.27 8.76 -23.48
CA TRP A 178 -2.72 9.91 -22.74
C TRP A 178 -2.06 10.97 -23.63
N THR A 179 -1.86 10.65 -24.91
CA THR A 179 -1.19 11.48 -25.92
C THR A 179 -1.85 12.82 -26.27
N PRO A 180 -3.15 13.10 -26.03
CA PRO A 180 -3.69 14.45 -26.20
C PRO A 180 -3.26 15.45 -25.11
N MET A 181 -2.65 14.97 -24.03
CA MET A 181 -2.44 15.75 -22.81
C MET A 181 -1.05 16.40 -22.80
N ALA A 182 -0.95 17.62 -23.31
CA ALA A 182 0.25 18.46 -23.19
C ALA A 182 0.58 18.89 -21.73
N ASP A 183 -0.30 18.59 -20.76
CA ASP A 183 -0.21 19.07 -19.37
C ASP A 183 0.53 18.13 -18.39
N PHE A 184 0.96 16.93 -18.82
CA PHE A 184 1.78 16.04 -17.97
C PHE A 184 3.19 16.55 -17.71
N SER A 185 3.60 17.60 -18.42
CA SER A 185 4.94 18.20 -18.35
C SER A 185 5.24 18.85 -17.01
N CYS A 186 4.22 19.26 -16.24
CA CYS A 186 4.38 19.87 -14.93
C CYS A 186 4.47 18.85 -13.77
N MET A 187 4.34 17.55 -14.06
CA MET A 187 4.44 16.51 -13.05
C MET A 187 5.89 16.29 -12.61
N LEU A 188 6.13 16.31 -11.30
CA LEU A 188 7.36 15.81 -10.72
C LEU A 188 7.40 14.28 -10.88
N ARG A 189 8.59 13.71 -11.08
CA ARG A 189 8.74 12.28 -11.35
C ARG A 189 9.80 11.66 -10.46
N VAL A 190 9.46 10.54 -9.83
CA VAL A 190 10.40 9.68 -9.11
C VAL A 190 10.31 8.28 -9.66
N TYR A 191 11.42 7.83 -10.27
CA TYR A 191 11.52 6.49 -10.84
C TYR A 191 12.04 5.47 -9.81
N PHE A 192 11.37 4.33 -9.77
CA PHE A 192 11.73 3.16 -8.98
C PHE A 192 12.28 2.08 -9.90
N PRO A 193 13.61 1.85 -9.93
CA PRO A 193 14.18 0.77 -10.72
C PRO A 193 13.79 -0.60 -10.13
N GLY A 194 13.80 -1.65 -10.97
CA GLY A 194 13.69 -3.02 -10.49
C GLY A 194 14.73 -3.33 -9.40
N TYR A 195 14.40 -4.20 -8.45
CA TYR A 195 15.36 -4.61 -7.44
C TYR A 195 16.49 -5.44 -8.05
N THR A 196 17.72 -5.14 -7.66
CA THR A 196 18.86 -6.04 -7.89
C THR A 196 18.81 -7.23 -6.93
N GLN A 197 19.49 -8.33 -7.28
CA GLN A 197 19.57 -9.52 -6.45
C GLN A 197 20.01 -9.22 -5.00
N PRO A 198 21.06 -8.41 -4.74
CA PRO A 198 21.48 -8.09 -3.36
C PRO A 198 20.45 -7.25 -2.59
N GLN A 199 19.75 -6.34 -3.28
CA GLN A 199 18.72 -5.51 -2.65
C GLN A 199 17.51 -6.35 -2.27
N LEU A 200 17.04 -7.22 -3.18
CA LEU A 200 15.92 -8.12 -2.90
C LEU A 200 16.24 -9.09 -1.76
N MET A 201 17.47 -9.61 -1.72
CA MET A 201 17.97 -10.41 -0.60
C MET A 201 17.90 -9.64 0.72
N SER A 202 18.28 -8.36 0.73
CA SER A 202 18.21 -7.51 1.92
C SER A 202 16.77 -7.29 2.39
N VAL A 203 15.83 -7.11 1.46
CA VAL A 203 14.40 -7.01 1.76
C VAL A 203 13.88 -8.31 2.41
N ILE A 204 14.21 -9.47 1.84
CA ILE A 204 13.76 -10.75 2.38
C ILE A 204 14.37 -11.02 3.75
N LYS A 205 15.68 -10.78 3.94
CA LYS A 205 16.35 -10.97 5.24
C LYS A 205 15.73 -10.11 6.34
N ARG A 206 15.39 -8.86 6.04
CA ARG A 206 14.65 -7.96 6.95
C ARG A 206 13.30 -8.56 7.34
N ASP A 207 12.53 -9.06 6.38
CA ASP A 207 11.17 -9.54 6.63
C ASP A 207 11.11 -10.96 7.20
N ALA A 208 12.15 -11.78 6.97
CA ALA A 208 12.25 -13.14 7.46
C ALA A 208 12.06 -13.23 8.98
N CYS A 209 12.66 -12.31 9.74
CA CYS A 209 12.49 -12.24 11.20
C CYS A 209 11.03 -12.06 11.61
N ASN A 210 10.29 -11.19 10.90
CA ASN A 210 8.88 -10.92 11.15
C ASN A 210 8.00 -12.13 10.78
N VAL A 211 8.31 -12.81 9.67
CA VAL A 211 7.61 -14.03 9.23
C VAL A 211 7.81 -15.17 10.23
N VAL A 212 9.06 -15.41 10.67
CA VAL A 212 9.39 -16.45 11.66
C VAL A 212 8.73 -16.16 13.01
N ALA A 213 8.73 -14.90 13.47
CA ALA A 213 8.05 -14.51 14.71
C ALA A 213 6.53 -14.76 14.64
N ARG A 214 5.89 -14.41 13.52
CA ARG A 214 4.46 -14.69 13.30
C ARG A 214 4.17 -16.19 13.26
N ALA A 215 5.01 -16.99 12.59
CA ALA A 215 4.85 -18.43 12.51
C ALA A 215 4.99 -19.12 13.88
N LYS A 216 5.91 -18.66 14.74
CA LYS A 216 6.04 -19.14 16.13
C LYS A 216 4.79 -18.82 16.96
N ASN A 217 4.26 -17.61 16.83
CA ASN A 217 3.05 -17.19 17.55
C ASN A 217 1.77 -17.88 17.06
N MET A 218 1.76 -18.39 15.82
CA MET A 218 0.64 -19.15 15.27
C MET A 218 0.59 -20.58 15.83
N LYS A 219 1.75 -21.17 16.16
CA LYS A 219 1.87 -22.49 16.78
C LYS A 219 1.57 -22.49 18.28
N THR A 220 1.65 -21.35 18.95
CA THR A 220 1.38 -21.21 20.40
C THR A 220 -0.06 -20.83 20.73
N ARG A 221 -0.94 -20.63 19.73
CA ARG A 221 -2.37 -20.53 20.01
C ARG A 221 -2.89 -21.92 20.42
N PRO A 222 -3.36 -22.12 21.67
CA PRO A 222 -4.05 -23.35 22.00
C PRO A 222 -5.27 -23.47 21.09
N ASN A 223 -5.52 -24.68 20.59
CA ASN A 223 -6.74 -25.03 19.88
C ASN A 223 -7.93 -24.59 20.75
N HIS A 224 -8.57 -23.48 20.42
CA HIS A 224 -9.95 -23.28 20.84
C HIS A 224 -10.77 -24.30 20.08
N THR A 225 -11.14 -25.35 20.79
CA THR A 225 -12.27 -26.20 20.42
C THR A 225 -13.45 -25.30 20.04
N PRO A 226 -14.17 -25.60 18.94
CA PRO A 226 -15.41 -24.90 18.66
C PRO A 226 -16.32 -25.09 19.88
N ARG A 227 -16.77 -24.01 20.50
CA ARG A 227 -17.84 -24.07 21.50
C ARG A 227 -19.03 -24.73 20.80
N ALA A 228 -19.39 -25.91 21.27
CA ALA A 228 -20.65 -26.53 20.92
C ALA A 228 -21.77 -25.52 21.21
N PHE A 229 -22.63 -25.32 20.23
CA PHE A 229 -23.93 -24.72 20.42
C PHE A 229 -24.67 -25.60 21.44
N ASP A 230 -24.97 -25.04 22.61
CA ASP A 230 -25.99 -25.59 23.50
C ASP A 230 -27.34 -25.36 22.81
N ASP A 231 -27.87 -26.41 22.17
CA ASP A 231 -29.26 -26.47 21.76
C ASP A 231 -30.01 -27.45 22.66
N VAL A 232 -31.12 -26.97 23.20
CA VAL A 232 -31.91 -27.61 24.24
C VAL A 232 -32.92 -28.55 23.58
N GLY A 233 -32.84 -29.84 23.95
CA GLY A 233 -34.00 -30.72 24.04
C GLY A 233 -34.36 -31.53 22.80
N GLY A 234 -34.30 -32.86 22.91
CA GLY A 234 -34.89 -33.75 21.90
C GLY A 234 -34.40 -35.18 21.99
N THR A 235 -35.04 -35.97 22.84
CA THR A 235 -34.90 -37.43 22.96
C THR A 235 -34.93 -38.18 21.63
N HIS A 236 -34.03 -39.14 21.42
CA HIS A 236 -34.36 -40.52 21.03
C HIS A 236 -33.14 -41.44 21.14
N ARG A 237 -33.28 -42.48 21.97
CA ARG A 237 -32.43 -43.69 22.03
C ARG A 237 -32.33 -44.32 20.64
N LEU A 238 -31.16 -44.87 20.29
CA LEU A 238 -31.04 -46.20 19.64
C LEU A 238 -29.59 -46.72 19.70
N HIS A 239 -29.50 -47.93 20.24
CA HIS A 239 -28.49 -48.99 20.17
C HIS A 239 -26.99 -48.74 19.91
N ALA A 240 -26.24 -49.24 20.90
CA ALA A 240 -24.84 -49.65 20.90
C ALA A 240 -24.40 -50.46 19.67
N ARG A 241 -23.15 -50.20 19.24
CA ARG A 241 -22.20 -51.20 18.75
C ARG A 241 -20.77 -50.70 18.94
N THR A 242 -20.08 -51.29 19.91
CA THR A 242 -18.63 -51.25 20.09
C THR A 242 -17.94 -51.98 18.93
N PRO A 243 -16.75 -51.50 18.53
CA PRO A 243 -15.68 -52.44 18.23
C PRO A 243 -14.37 -52.07 18.93
N VAL A 244 -13.91 -53.01 19.76
CA VAL A 244 -12.54 -53.50 19.95
C VAL A 244 -11.39 -52.50 19.76
N LEU A 245 -10.79 -52.11 20.90
CA LEU A 245 -9.45 -51.54 20.99
C LEU A 245 -8.39 -52.54 20.47
N GLY A 246 -7.63 -52.14 19.46
CA GLY A 246 -6.29 -52.67 19.19
C GLY A 246 -5.22 -51.84 19.93
N PRO A 247 -4.06 -52.42 20.28
CA PRO A 247 -3.06 -51.75 21.09
C PRO A 247 -2.38 -50.60 20.32
N ALA A 248 -2.16 -49.51 21.05
CA ALA A 248 -1.55 -48.28 20.59
C ALA A 248 -0.13 -48.50 20.05
N SER A 249 0.10 -48.14 18.79
CA SER A 249 1.44 -47.86 18.29
C SER A 249 1.88 -46.49 18.79
N SER A 250 2.93 -46.48 19.60
CA SER A 250 3.61 -45.27 20.06
C SER A 250 4.05 -44.42 18.86
N PRO A 251 3.78 -43.10 18.83
CA PRO A 251 4.37 -42.23 17.82
C PRO A 251 5.89 -42.16 18.04
N GLN A 252 6.65 -42.67 17.07
CA GLN A 252 8.09 -42.46 16.97
C GLN A 252 8.39 -40.95 16.98
N PRO A 253 9.37 -40.47 17.76
CA PRO A 253 9.77 -39.07 17.72
C PRO A 253 10.35 -38.76 16.34
N VAL A 254 9.66 -37.89 15.58
CA VAL A 254 10.19 -37.30 14.35
C VAL A 254 11.48 -36.55 14.72
N PRO A 255 12.62 -36.82 14.07
CA PRO A 255 13.86 -36.13 14.40
C PRO A 255 13.66 -34.63 14.16
N LEU A 256 13.91 -33.84 15.21
CA LEU A 256 14.03 -32.39 15.13
C LEU A 256 15.13 -32.07 14.11
N MET A 257 14.74 -31.62 12.91
CA MET A 257 15.67 -31.01 11.97
C MET A 257 16.43 -29.91 12.71
N VAL A 258 17.73 -30.07 12.75
CA VAL A 258 18.66 -29.18 13.44
C VAL A 258 18.56 -27.80 12.80
N SER A 259 18.49 -26.75 13.61
CA SER A 259 18.28 -25.36 13.16
C SER A 259 19.21 -24.87 12.04
N ALA A 260 20.37 -25.51 11.87
CA ALA A 260 21.33 -25.24 10.81
C ALA A 260 20.84 -25.66 9.41
N ASP A 261 20.16 -26.81 9.29
CA ASP A 261 19.60 -27.28 8.01
C ASP A 261 18.44 -26.41 7.56
N LEU A 262 17.65 -25.88 8.50
CA LEU A 262 16.56 -24.97 8.19
C LEU A 262 17.09 -23.61 7.70
N ALA A 263 18.19 -23.14 8.26
CA ALA A 263 18.85 -21.89 7.83
C ALA A 263 19.50 -22.05 6.45
N ALA A 264 20.16 -23.19 6.19
CA ALA A 264 20.73 -23.50 4.88
C ALA A 264 19.64 -23.66 3.81
N ALA A 265 18.57 -24.40 4.10
CA ALA A 265 17.43 -24.55 3.20
C ALA A 265 16.70 -23.23 2.95
N PHE A 266 16.62 -22.36 3.97
CA PHE A 266 16.07 -21.01 3.81
C PHE A 266 16.95 -20.14 2.91
N GLU A 267 18.28 -20.14 3.09
CA GLU A 267 19.20 -19.40 2.21
C GLU A 267 19.15 -19.92 0.76
N GLU A 268 19.08 -21.25 0.55
CA GLU A 268 18.95 -21.85 -0.78
C GLU A 268 17.61 -21.52 -1.46
N PHE A 269 16.50 -21.59 -0.71
CA PHE A 269 15.20 -21.13 -1.16
C PHE A 269 15.22 -19.63 -1.50
N THR A 270 15.84 -18.82 -0.65
CA THR A 270 15.88 -17.37 -0.82
C THR A 270 16.69 -17.01 -2.07
N CYS A 271 17.85 -17.64 -2.29
CA CYS A 271 18.62 -17.47 -3.52
C CYS A 271 17.82 -17.83 -4.77
N THR A 272 17.12 -18.96 -4.75
CA THR A 272 16.28 -19.41 -5.88
C THR A 272 15.12 -18.46 -6.14
N PHE A 273 14.41 -18.07 -5.08
CA PHE A 273 13.28 -17.14 -5.15
C PHE A 273 13.69 -15.75 -5.65
N VAL A 274 14.83 -15.24 -5.14
CA VAL A 274 15.39 -13.95 -5.55
C VAL A 274 15.80 -13.97 -7.02
N ASN A 275 16.39 -15.06 -7.50
CA ASN A 275 16.75 -15.19 -8.92
C ASN A 275 15.51 -15.17 -9.82
N PHE A 276 14.46 -15.92 -9.44
CA PHE A 276 13.20 -15.92 -10.15
C PHE A 276 12.55 -14.52 -10.17
N PHE A 277 12.41 -13.88 -9.01
CA PHE A 277 11.80 -12.54 -8.92
C PHE A 277 12.62 -11.47 -9.63
N SER A 278 13.95 -11.52 -9.53
CA SER A 278 14.81 -10.57 -10.25
C SER A 278 14.69 -10.70 -11.77
N ALA A 279 14.40 -11.89 -12.30
CA ALA A 279 14.12 -12.08 -13.73
C ALA A 279 12.74 -11.50 -14.10
N VAL A 280 11.70 -11.85 -13.34
CA VAL A 280 10.32 -11.34 -13.56
C VAL A 280 10.25 -9.81 -13.46
N CYS A 281 11.01 -9.19 -12.54
CA CYS A 281 11.04 -7.74 -12.38
C CYS A 281 11.87 -6.99 -13.44
N ARG A 282 12.67 -7.69 -14.26
CA ARG A 282 13.42 -7.09 -15.38
C ARG A 282 12.63 -7.12 -16.70
N ASP A 283 11.72 -8.08 -16.87
CA ASP A 283 10.98 -8.32 -18.11
C ASP A 283 9.71 -7.47 -18.29
N THR A 284 9.49 -6.45 -17.47
CA THR A 284 8.41 -5.47 -17.71
C THR A 284 8.99 -4.19 -18.31
N HIS A 285 9.29 -4.24 -19.61
CA HIS A 285 9.55 -3.08 -20.47
C HIS A 285 8.67 -3.18 -21.71
#